data_AF-A0A484GUR2-F1
#
_entry.id   AF-A0A484GUR2-F1
#
_cell.length_a   1.000
_cell.length_b   1.000
_cell.length_c   1.000
_cell.angle_alpha   90.00
_cell.angle_beta   90.00
_cell.angle_gamma   90.00
#
_symmetry.space_group_name_H-M   'P 1'
#
loop_
_entity.id
_entity.type
_entity.pdbx_description
1 polymer ?
#
loop_
_entity_poly.entity_id
_entity_poly.type
_entity_poly.pdbx_seq_one_letter_code
_entity_poly.pdbx_strand_id
1 'polypeptide(L)'
;VQESWKATVAATEKQQSALGSLADVVLQNRRALNVITAEAGGVCALLNETGCFYINASGQAEEHLQSLKKNIKLIEDLKERAGQGPSWLSSLLSSMGIQIWTWLLPWLGPLILIA
;
A
#
# COMPACT_ATOMS: atom_id res chain seq x y z
N VAL A 1 -6.42 -10.50 5.70
CA VAL A 1 -5.56 -9.71 4.78
C VAL A 1 -5.95 -8.23 4.76
N GLN A 2 -7.23 -7.90 4.51
CA GLN A 2 -7.67 -6.50 4.31
C GLN A 2 -7.45 -5.58 5.53
N GLU A 3 -7.49 -6.09 6.75
CA GLU A 3 -7.19 -5.30 7.96
C GLU A 3 -5.70 -5.22 8.31
N SER A 4 -4.90 -6.19 7.85
CA SER A 4 -3.48 -6.27 8.20
C SER A 4 -2.69 -5.13 7.58
N TRP A 5 -2.96 -4.77 6.33
CA TRP A 5 -2.19 -3.73 5.64
C TRP A 5 -2.45 -2.34 6.23
N LYS A 6 -3.69 -2.06 6.66
CA LYS A 6 -4.07 -0.79 7.29
C LYS A 6 -3.29 -0.57 8.58
N ALA A 7 -3.19 -1.62 9.41
CA ALA A 7 -2.42 -1.58 10.64
C ALA A 7 -0.92 -1.34 10.37
N THR A 8 -0.34 -2.02 9.37
CA THR A 8 1.06 -1.81 8.96
C THR A 8 1.30 -0.37 8.51
N VAL A 9 0.44 0.16 7.64
CA VAL A 9 0.53 1.54 7.14
C VAL A 9 0.45 2.55 8.29
N ALA A 10 -0.54 2.41 9.19
CA ALA A 10 -0.69 3.30 10.33
C ALA A 10 0.52 3.24 11.28
N ALA A 11 1.10 2.04 11.49
CA ALA A 11 2.31 1.88 12.27
C ALA A 11 3.50 2.59 11.63
N THR A 12 3.67 2.49 10.30
CA THR A 12 4.74 3.19 9.58
C THR A 12 4.57 4.72 9.62
N GLU A 13 3.35 5.23 9.45
CA GLU A 13 3.06 6.67 9.57
C GLU A 13 3.40 7.19 10.97
N LYS A 14 2.99 6.46 12.01
CA LYS A 14 3.31 6.79 13.40
C LYS A 14 4.81 6.78 13.66
N GLN A 15 5.52 5.80 13.13
CA GLN A 15 6.98 5.73 13.24
C GLN A 15 7.65 6.92 12.55
N GLN A 16 7.20 7.30 11.35
CA GLN A 16 7.76 8.45 10.63
C GLN A 16 7.52 9.76 11.40
N SER A 17 6.34 9.93 11.98
CA SER A 17 6.03 11.09 12.84
C SER A 17 6.93 11.13 14.09
N ALA A 18 7.12 9.99 14.75
CA ALA A 18 7.99 9.89 15.92
C ALA A 18 9.45 10.21 15.57
N LEU A 19 9.95 9.71 14.43
CA LEU A 19 11.29 10.02 13.93
C LEU A 19 11.45 11.51 13.62
N GLY A 20 10.45 12.15 13.02
CA GLY A 20 10.46 13.59 12.77
C GLY A 20 10.56 14.40 14.06
N SER A 21 9.72 14.10 15.05
CA SER A 21 9.75 14.76 16.35
C SER A 21 11.09 14.55 17.08
N LEU A 22 11.65 13.34 17.02
CA LEU A 22 12.96 13.05 17.60
C LEU A 22 14.09 13.78 16.86
N ALA A 23 14.03 13.84 15.54
CA ALA A 23 15.01 14.57 14.73
C ALA A 23 15.01 16.06 15.06
N ASP A 24 13.86 16.68 15.28
CA ASP A 24 13.76 18.10 15.65
C ASP A 24 14.51 18.41 16.94
N VAL A 25 14.30 17.60 18.00
CA VAL A 25 14.99 17.81 19.29
C VAL A 25 16.48 17.47 19.21
N VAL A 26 16.87 16.43 18.47
CA VAL A 26 18.29 16.06 18.29
C VAL A 26 19.04 17.12 17.50
N LEU A 27 18.43 17.64 16.42
CA LEU A 27 19.03 18.72 15.63
C LEU A 27 19.10 20.03 16.42
N GLN A 28 18.13 20.31 17.27
CA GLN A 28 18.20 21.45 18.20
C GLN A 28 19.34 21.27 19.20
N ASN A 29 19.47 20.09 19.82
CA ASN A 29 20.57 19.78 20.73
C ASN A 29 21.93 19.93 20.03
N ARG A 30 22.05 19.45 18.79
CA ARG A 30 23.27 19.64 17.99
C ARG A 30 23.59 21.10 17.73
N ARG A 31 22.58 21.93 17.40
CA ARG A 31 22.78 23.38 17.22
C ARG A 31 23.27 24.04 18.51
N ALA A 32 22.64 23.74 19.65
CA ALA A 32 23.06 24.26 20.94
C ALA A 32 24.51 23.85 21.28
N LEU A 33 24.85 22.58 21.03
CA LEU A 33 26.19 22.06 21.26
C LEU A 33 27.22 22.73 20.33
N ASN A 34 26.88 22.98 19.07
CA ASN A 34 27.73 23.75 18.16
C ASN A 34 27.95 25.20 18.60
N VAL A 35 26.95 25.85 19.21
CA VAL A 35 27.10 27.20 19.78
C VAL A 35 28.06 27.17 20.98
N ILE A 36 27.89 26.21 21.90
CA ILE A 36 28.73 26.10 23.10
C ILE A 36 30.17 25.73 22.75
N THR A 37 30.37 25.04 21.63
CA THR A 37 31.70 24.56 21.16
C THR A 37 32.23 25.36 19.98
N ALA A 38 31.69 26.56 19.75
CA ALA A 38 32.03 27.38 18.58
C ALA A 38 33.52 27.72 18.51
N GLU A 39 34.19 27.96 19.65
CA GLU A 39 35.64 28.23 19.71
C GLU A 39 36.49 27.06 19.22
N ALA A 40 35.98 25.82 19.37
CA ALA A 40 36.62 24.60 18.88
C ALA A 40 36.18 24.23 17.45
N GLY A 41 35.37 25.06 16.78
CA GLY A 41 34.83 24.77 15.45
C GLY A 41 33.56 23.92 15.44
N GLY A 42 32.87 23.79 16.58
CA GLY A 42 31.65 23.00 16.75
C GLY A 42 31.90 21.60 17.33
N VAL A 43 30.82 20.85 17.58
CA VAL A 43 30.92 19.63 18.40
C VAL A 43 31.78 18.55 17.74
N CYS A 44 31.70 18.40 16.42
CA CYS A 44 32.45 17.38 15.70
C CYS A 44 33.97 17.67 15.70
N ALA A 45 34.33 18.95 15.53
CA ALA A 45 35.73 19.37 15.59
C ALA A 45 36.28 19.24 17.03
N LEU A 46 35.48 19.59 18.04
CA LEU A 46 35.85 19.40 19.45
C LEU A 46 36.11 17.92 19.79
N LEU A 47 35.29 17.00 19.25
CA LEU A 47 35.44 15.56 19.47
C LEU A 47 36.50 14.93 18.55
N ASN A 48 37.07 15.68 17.60
CA ASN A 48 37.94 15.15 16.55
C ASN A 48 37.30 13.99 15.76
N GLU A 49 36.00 14.10 15.50
CA GLU A 49 35.21 13.11 14.76
C GLU A 49 34.64 13.69 13.46
N THR A 50 34.31 12.82 12.51
CA THR A 50 33.58 13.21 11.30
C THR A 50 32.16 13.65 11.62
N GLY A 51 31.66 14.68 10.94
CA GLY A 51 30.29 15.13 11.15
C GLY A 51 29.23 14.17 10.61
N CYS A 52 28.34 13.70 11.49
CA CYS A 52 27.15 12.93 11.10
C CYS A 52 25.98 13.86 10.78
N PHE A 53 25.17 13.63 9.73
CA PHE A 53 24.00 14.47 9.44
C PHE A 53 22.73 13.64 9.35
N TYR A 54 21.63 14.18 9.87
CA TYR A 54 20.32 13.57 9.70
C TYR A 54 19.79 13.84 8.30
N ILE A 55 19.35 12.79 7.61
CA ILE A 55 18.70 12.88 6.31
C ILE A 55 17.21 12.59 6.53
N ASN A 56 16.36 13.55 6.19
CA ASN A 56 14.92 13.35 6.28
C ASN A 56 14.41 12.56 5.06
N ALA A 57 14.06 11.29 5.30
CA ALA A 57 13.47 10.40 4.29
C ALA A 57 11.93 10.35 4.36
N SER A 58 11.27 11.26 5.09
CA SER A 58 9.81 11.23 5.29
C SER A 58 9.04 11.30 3.97
N GLY A 59 9.50 12.11 3.02
CA GLY A 59 8.84 12.26 1.72
C GLY A 59 8.79 10.95 0.93
N GLN A 60 9.92 10.21 0.90
CA GLN A 60 9.97 8.91 0.24
C GLN A 60 9.08 7.89 0.95
N ALA A 61 9.09 7.86 2.29
CA ALA A 61 8.21 6.97 3.06
C ALA A 61 6.73 7.26 2.79
N GLU A 62 6.34 8.54 2.77
CA GLU A 62 4.97 8.95 2.47
C GLU A 62 4.54 8.58 1.04
N GLU A 63 5.41 8.81 0.04
CA GLU A 63 5.16 8.44 -1.35
C GLU A 63 4.90 6.93 -1.50
N HIS A 64 5.74 6.09 -0.90
CA HIS A 64 5.57 4.65 -0.93
C HIS A 64 4.26 4.21 -0.25
N LEU A 65 3.92 4.80 0.91
CA LEU A 65 2.67 4.50 1.61
C LEU A 65 1.43 4.93 0.80
N GLN A 66 1.48 6.09 0.15
CA GLN A 66 0.40 6.55 -0.73
C GLN A 66 0.23 5.64 -1.95
N SER A 67 1.33 5.23 -2.57
CA SER A 67 1.33 4.27 -3.68
C SER A 67 0.72 2.93 -3.26
N LEU A 68 1.11 2.40 -2.10
CA LEU A 68 0.54 1.17 -1.52
C LEU A 68 -0.97 1.30 -1.28
N LYS A 69 -1.42 2.39 -0.64
CA LYS A 69 -2.85 2.68 -0.42
C LYS A 69 -3.63 2.71 -1.74
N LYS A 70 -3.06 3.34 -2.77
CA LYS A 70 -3.68 3.45 -4.10
C LYS A 70 -3.80 2.08 -4.78
N ASN A 71 -2.74 1.29 -4.79
CA ASN A 71 -2.73 -0.03 -5.41
C ASN A 71 -3.74 -0.98 -4.74
N ILE A 72 -3.86 -0.93 -3.41
CA ILE A 72 -4.83 -1.76 -2.69
C ILE A 72 -6.26 -1.34 -3.01
N LYS A 73 -6.56 -0.04 -3.04
CA LYS A 73 -7.88 0.46 -3.47
C LYS A 73 -8.23 0.00 -4.90
N LEU A 74 -7.27 0.06 -5.82
CA LEU A 74 -7.48 -0.43 -7.19
C LEU A 74 -7.82 -1.93 -7.20
N ILE A 75 -7.15 -2.75 -6.39
CA ILE A 75 -7.44 -4.19 -6.30
C ILE A 75 -8.83 -4.43 -5.69
N GLU A 76 -9.21 -3.68 -4.65
CA GLU A 76 -10.55 -3.76 -4.05
C GLU A 76 -11.65 -3.39 -5.06
N ASP A 77 -11.48 -2.29 -5.78
CA ASP A 77 -12.41 -1.83 -6.83
C ASP A 77 -12.55 -2.86 -7.96
N LEU A 78 -11.44 -3.46 -8.40
CA LEU A 78 -11.45 -4.50 -9.43
C LEU A 78 -12.15 -5.77 -8.94
N LYS A 79 -11.95 -6.15 -7.67
CA LYS A 79 -12.62 -7.31 -7.07
C LYS A 79 -14.13 -7.08 -6.97
N GLU A 80 -14.56 -5.89 -6.59
CA GLU A 80 -15.99 -5.54 -6.54
C GLU A 80 -16.62 -5.62 -7.94
N ARG A 81 -15.97 -5.07 -8.95
CA ARG A 81 -16.43 -5.15 -10.36
C ARG A 81 -16.42 -6.58 -10.91
N ALA A 82 -15.48 -7.43 -10.51
CA ALA A 82 -15.41 -8.82 -10.95
C ALA A 82 -16.48 -9.70 -10.27
N GLY A 83 -16.80 -9.43 -9.01
CA GLY A 83 -17.87 -10.12 -8.27
C GLY A 83 -19.27 -9.74 -8.77
N GLN A 84 -19.43 -8.51 -9.26
CA GLN A 84 -20.59 -8.06 -10.02
C GLN A 84 -20.37 -8.45 -11.49
N GLY A 85 -20.54 -9.74 -11.81
CA GLY A 85 -20.45 -10.22 -13.18
C GLY A 85 -21.22 -9.28 -14.14
N PRO A 86 -20.71 -9.02 -15.36
CA PRO A 86 -21.26 -7.99 -16.22
C PRO A 86 -22.77 -8.09 -16.34
N SER A 87 -23.50 -7.01 -16.02
CA SER A 87 -24.97 -6.98 -16.07
C SER A 87 -25.52 -7.38 -17.45
N TRP A 88 -24.73 -7.16 -18.52
CA TRP A 88 -25.06 -7.64 -19.86
C TRP A 88 -24.97 -9.17 -19.98
N LEU A 89 -24.02 -9.85 -19.32
CA LEU A 89 -23.92 -11.32 -19.33
C LEU A 89 -25.09 -11.97 -18.60
N SER A 90 -25.48 -11.45 -17.44
CA SER A 90 -26.66 -11.97 -16.73
C SER A 90 -27.95 -11.72 -17.53
N SER A 91 -28.09 -10.56 -18.16
CA SER A 91 -29.21 -10.21 -19.05
C SER A 91 -29.23 -11.05 -20.33
N LEU A 92 -28.07 -11.35 -20.92
CA LEU A 92 -27.98 -12.24 -22.08
C LEU A 92 -28.29 -13.68 -21.69
N LEU A 93 -27.72 -14.22 -20.62
CA LEU A 93 -27.98 -15.61 -20.18
C LEU A 93 -29.46 -15.83 -19.83
N SER A 94 -30.13 -14.81 -19.28
CA SER A 94 -31.57 -14.85 -19.02
C SER A 94 -32.40 -14.68 -20.30
N SER A 95 -31.98 -13.82 -21.24
CA SER A 95 -32.63 -13.67 -22.56
C SER A 95 -32.42 -14.88 -23.48
N MET A 96 -31.28 -15.55 -23.37
CA MET A 96 -30.97 -16.85 -23.99
C MET A 96 -31.41 -18.01 -23.08
N GLY A 97 -32.26 -17.71 -22.09
CA GLY A 97 -32.61 -18.60 -21.00
C GLY A 97 -33.27 -19.88 -21.51
N ILE A 98 -32.85 -21.00 -20.93
CA ILE A 98 -33.59 -22.27 -20.72
C ILE A 98 -34.09 -23.01 -21.99
N GLN A 99 -34.53 -22.33 -23.05
CA GLN A 99 -35.01 -22.87 -24.33
C GLN A 99 -33.92 -23.60 -25.11
N ILE A 100 -32.71 -23.04 -25.19
CA ILE A 100 -31.55 -23.74 -25.79
C ILE A 100 -31.24 -25.02 -24.99
N TRP A 101 -31.30 -24.96 -23.66
CA TRP A 101 -31.09 -26.14 -22.81
C TRP A 101 -32.20 -27.19 -22.99
N THR A 102 -33.44 -26.78 -23.28
CA THR A 102 -34.56 -27.72 -23.52
C THR A 102 -34.41 -28.49 -24.83
N TRP A 103 -33.83 -27.87 -25.88
CA TRP A 103 -33.55 -28.56 -27.16
C TRP A 103 -32.22 -29.34 -27.18
N LEU A 104 -31.26 -28.97 -26.33
CA LEU A 104 -29.94 -29.62 -26.28
C LEU A 104 -29.93 -30.88 -25.39
N LEU A 105 -30.79 -30.95 -24.37
CA LEU A 105 -30.91 -32.09 -23.45
C LEU A 105 -31.10 -33.46 -24.15
N PRO A 106 -31.97 -33.59 -25.18
CA PRO A 106 -32.17 -34.87 -25.88
C PRO A 106 -30.95 -35.38 -26.66
N TRP A 107 -30.00 -34.51 -27.00
CA TRP A 107 -28.81 -34.87 -27.80
C TRP A 107 -27.61 -35.26 -26.94
N LEU A 108 -27.61 -34.91 -25.65
CA LEU A 108 -26.61 -35.37 -24.68
C LEU A 108 -26.82 -36.82 -24.23
N GLY A 109 -28.07 -37.33 -24.29
CA GLY A 109 -28.39 -38.72 -23.95
C GLY A 109 -27.67 -39.78 -24.81
N PRO A 110 -27.69 -39.68 -26.14
CA PRO A 110 -27.00 -40.62 -27.03
C PRO A 110 -25.47 -40.63 -26.87
N LEU A 111 -24.85 -39.49 -26.53
CA LEU A 111 -23.39 -39.37 -26.38
C LEU A 111 -22.85 -40.05 -25.12
N ILE A 112 -23.65 -40.15 -24.06
CA ILE A 112 -23.26 -40.85 -22.82
C ILE A 112 -23.33 -42.38 -22.99
N LEU A 113 -24.08 -42.87 -23.98
CA LEU A 113 -24.25 -44.31 -24.26
C LEU A 113 -23.24 -44.86 -25.28
N ILE A 114 -22.45 -43.99 -25.92
CA ILE A 114 -21.42 -44.38 -26.90
C ILE A 114 -20.00 -44.30 -26.31
N ALA A 115 -19.83 -43.76 -25.09
CA ALA A 115 -18.57 -43.69 -24.36
C ALA A 115 -18.38 -44.86 -23.39
#